data_AF-X0TDS1-F1
#
_entry.id   AF-X0TDS1-F1
#
_cell.length_a   1.000
_cell.length_b   1.000
_cell.length_c   1.000
_cell.angle_alpha   90.00
_cell.angle_beta   90.00
_cell.angle_gamma   90.00
#
_symmetry.space_group_name_H-M   'P 1'
#
loop_
_entity.id
_entity.type
_entity.pdbx_description
1 polymer ?
#
loop_
_entity_poly.entity_id
_entity_poly.type
_entity_poly.pdbx_seq_one_letter_code
_entity_poly.pdbx_strand_id
1 'polypeptide(L)' 'AGLVNYFINSNVDDEQEETRFVEKRETVKNFCKFCSECGAENEADSQFCRRCGTKL' A
#
# COMPACT_ATOMS: atom_id res chain seq x y z
N ALA A 1 -15.36 -23.27 22.05
CA ALA A 1 -14.13 -23.37 21.25
C ALA A 1 -14.45 -22.73 19.91
N GLY A 2 -13.99 -21.50 19.63
CA GLY A 2 -12.67 -21.28 19.01
C GLY A 2 -12.69 -21.96 17.64
N LEU A 3 -12.67 -21.25 16.52
CA LEU A 3 -11.45 -20.60 16.05
C LEU A 3 -11.75 -19.36 15.17
N VAL A 4 -10.73 -18.53 15.16
CA VAL A 4 -10.61 -17.14 14.72
C VAL A 4 -11.04 -16.84 13.28
N ASN A 5 -11.65 -15.67 13.13
CA ASN A 5 -12.01 -15.01 11.90
C ASN A 5 -10.73 -14.47 11.22
N TYR A 6 -10.33 -15.00 10.06
CA TYR A 6 -9.17 -14.52 9.31
C TYR A 6 -9.65 -13.74 8.08
N PHE A 7 -9.93 -12.45 8.29
CA PHE A 7 -10.26 -11.50 7.24
C PHE A 7 -8.96 -11.03 6.56
N ILE A 8 -8.59 -11.65 5.43
CA ILE A 8 -7.67 -11.05 4.46
C ILE A 8 -8.53 -10.23 3.50
N ASN A 9 -8.56 -8.92 3.72
CA ASN A 9 -9.04 -7.98 2.71
C ASN A 9 -7.84 -7.44 1.94
N SER A 10 -7.44 -8.19 0.91
CA SER A 10 -6.64 -7.71 -0.21
C SER A 10 -7.61 -7.52 -1.36
N ASN A 11 -7.77 -6.30 -1.86
CA ASN A 11 -8.69 -5.92 -2.93
C ASN A 11 -8.29 -4.47 -3.32
N VAL A 12 -8.08 -4.05 -4.58
CA VAL A 12 -8.79 -4.36 -5.83
C VAL A 12 -7.95 -3.80 -7.01
N ASP A 13 -7.99 -4.46 -8.17
CA ASP A 13 -8.29 -3.78 -9.44
C ASP A 13 -9.26 -4.69 -10.24
N ASP A 14 -10.49 -4.17 -10.38
CA ASP A 14 -11.66 -4.43 -11.24
C ASP A 14 -12.42 -5.79 -11.39
N GLU A 15 -13.74 -5.67 -11.11
CA GLU A 15 -14.97 -6.38 -11.53
C GLU A 15 -15.09 -7.92 -11.40
N GLN A 16 -15.99 -8.49 -10.58
CA GLN A 16 -17.45 -8.33 -10.64
C GLN A 16 -18.13 -8.53 -9.27
N GLU A 17 -19.10 -7.65 -8.97
CA GLU A 17 -20.41 -7.85 -8.30
C GLU A 17 -20.45 -8.81 -7.08
N GLU A 18 -20.61 -8.37 -5.83
CA GLU A 18 -21.84 -7.81 -5.26
C GLU A 18 -21.51 -7.33 -3.82
N THR A 19 -21.78 -6.05 -3.48
CA THR A 19 -22.36 -5.59 -2.18
C THR A 19 -22.07 -4.10 -1.89
N ARG A 20 -23.11 -3.29 -2.15
CA ARG A 20 -23.70 -2.27 -1.25
C ARG A 20 -22.75 -1.32 -0.46
N PHE A 21 -22.55 -0.13 -1.03
CA PHE A 21 -22.23 1.18 -0.40
C PHE A 21 -20.98 1.29 0.50
N VAL A 22 -19.86 1.74 -0.07
CA VAL A 22 -18.96 2.69 0.59
C VAL A 22 -18.55 3.74 -0.45
N GLU A 23 -18.88 5.00 -0.19
CA GLU A 23 -18.60 6.13 -1.08
C GLU A 23 -17.09 6.29 -1.35
N LYS A 24 -16.74 6.35 -2.65
CA LYS A 24 -15.50 6.89 -3.25
C LYS A 24 -14.20 6.61 -2.48
N ARG A 25 -13.47 5.56 -2.87
CA ARG A 25 -12.00 5.54 -2.71
C ARG A 25 -11.35 5.05 -3.99
N GLU A 26 -10.81 6.01 -4.71
CA GLU A 26 -9.98 5.85 -5.89
C GLU A 26 -8.79 4.94 -5.54
N THR A 27 -8.45 4.08 -6.48
CA THR A 27 -7.39 3.09 -6.42
C THR A 27 -6.07 3.77 -6.04
N VAL A 28 -5.62 3.54 -4.80
CA VAL A 28 -4.39 4.12 -4.25
C VAL A 28 -3.20 3.50 -4.97
N LYS A 29 -2.82 4.10 -6.09
CA LYS A 29 -1.60 3.80 -6.83
C LYS A 29 -0.43 4.26 -5.96
N ASN A 30 0.06 3.37 -5.11
CA ASN A 30 1.19 3.66 -4.23
C ASN A 30 2.45 3.80 -5.10
N PHE A 31 2.98 5.01 -5.22
CA PHE A 31 4.20 5.26 -5.97
C PHE A 31 5.43 4.93 -5.10
N CYS A 32 6.34 4.10 -5.59
CA CYS A 32 7.64 3.92 -4.95
C CYS A 32 8.65 4.94 -5.49
N LYS A 33 9.55 5.44 -4.63
CA LYS A 33 10.65 6.34 -4.98
C LYS A 33 12.01 5.72 -4.67
N PHE A 34 13.00 6.03 -5.50
CA PHE A 34 14.36 5.54 -5.32
C PHE A 34 15.23 6.59 -4.65
N CYS A 35 16.06 6.14 -3.70
CA CYS A 35 17.04 7.01 -3.04
C CYS A 35 18.13 7.42 -4.01
N SER A 36 18.39 8.74 -4.14
CA SER A 36 19.46 9.26 -5.00
C SER A 36 20.86 8.89 -4.53
N GLU A 37 21.05 8.62 -3.23
CA GLU A 37 22.37 8.30 -2.68
C GLU A 37 22.72 6.82 -2.79
N CYS A 38 21.78 5.93 -2.45
CA CYS A 38 22.06 4.49 -2.37
C CYS A 38 21.27 3.63 -3.36
N GLY A 39 20.38 4.25 -4.16
CA GLY A 39 19.53 3.56 -5.13
C GLY A 39 18.46 2.65 -4.54
N ALA A 40 18.19 2.71 -3.23
CA ALA A 40 17.19 1.85 -2.61
C ALA A 40 15.77 2.29 -2.99
N GLU A 41 14.88 1.34 -3.21
CA GLU A 41 13.44 1.59 -3.34
C GLU A 41 12.80 1.85 -1.97
N ASN A 42 12.00 2.90 -1.89
CA ASN A 42 11.28 3.34 -0.70
C ASN A 42 9.83 3.69 -1.07
N GLU A 43 8.95 3.67 -0.09
CA GLU A 43 7.53 4.02 -0.26
C GLU A 43 7.35 5.52 -0.53
N ALA A 44 6.25 5.91 -1.20
CA ALA A 44 5.92 7.31 -1.49
C ALA A 44 6.04 8.20 -0.25
N ASP A 45 5.48 7.73 0.86
CA ASP A 45 5.38 8.49 2.12
C ASP A 45 6.67 8.44 2.96
N SER A 46 7.72 7.74 2.51
CA SER A 46 8.99 7.66 3.22
C SER A 46 9.71 9.01 3.21
N GLN A 47 9.93 9.61 4.38
CA GLN A 47 10.70 10.85 4.52
C GLN A 47 12.22 10.62 4.47
N PHE A 48 12.67 9.41 4.86
CA PHE A 48 14.07 9.03 4.93
C PHE A 48 14.26 7.65 4.31
N CYS A 49 15.45 7.42 3.76
CA CYS A 49 15.80 6.16 3.16
C CYS A 49 15.92 5.09 4.23
N ARG A 50 15.12 4.03 4.09
CA ARG A 50 15.19 2.88 5.01
C ARG A 50 16.52 2.14 4.98
N ARG A 51 17.33 2.35 3.95
CA ARG A 51 18.63 1.69 3.77
C ARG A 51 19.81 2.54 4.25
N CYS A 52 19.85 3.83 3.94
CA CYS A 52 21.00 4.69 4.28
C CYS A 52 20.69 5.87 5.21
N GLY A 53 19.42 6.16 5.50
CA GLY A 53 19.02 7.28 6.35
C GLY A 53 19.02 8.66 5.67
N THR A 54 19.47 8.78 4.41
CA THR A 54 19.37 10.05 3.68
C THR A 54 17.92 10.44 3.48
N LYS A 55 17.62 11.74 3.55
CA LYS A 55 16.31 12.29 3.21
C LYS A 55 15.93 11.98 1.75
N LEU A 56 14.70 11.49 1.53
CA LEU A 56 14.16 11.08 0.23
C LEU A 56 13.23 12.12 -0.40
#